data_AF-A0A8C6HQ91-F1
#
_entry.id   AF-A0A8C6HQ91-F1
#
_cell.length_a   1.000
_cell.length_b   1.000
_cell.length_c   1.000
_cell.angle_alpha   90.00
_cell.angle_beta   90.00
_cell.angle_gamma   90.00
#
_symmetry.space_group_name_H-M   'P 1'
#
loop_
_entity.id
_entity.type
_entity.pdbx_description
1 polymer ?
#
loop_
_entity_poly.entity_id
_entity_poly.type
_entity_poly.pdbx_seq_one_letter_code
_entity_poly.pdbx_strand_id
1 'polypeptide(L)'
;MTMRLLLSKGHSCYRPRRTGERKRKSVRGCIVDTNLSVLNLVIVKKGEKDIPGLTDTTVPPRLGPKRASRIRKKLVSLRSACVI
;
A
#
# COMPACT_ATOMS: atom_id res chain seq x y z
N MET A 1 -11.06 20.43 7.32
CA MET A 1 -11.22 20.08 8.75
C MET A 1 -9.96 19.38 9.28
N THR A 2 -9.31 19.93 10.31
CA THR A 2 -8.10 19.36 10.95
C THR A 2 -8.40 18.99 12.40
N MET A 3 -8.13 17.75 12.81
CA MET A 3 -8.35 17.29 14.18
C MET A 3 -7.04 16.92 14.86
N ARG A 4 -6.88 17.27 16.15
CA ARG A 4 -5.74 16.83 16.98
C ARG A 4 -6.12 15.57 17.75
N LEU A 5 -5.53 14.44 17.37
CA LEU A 5 -5.78 13.12 17.96
C LEU A 5 -4.56 12.61 18.72
N LEU A 6 -4.77 11.75 19.72
CA LEU A 6 -3.71 11.06 20.46
C LEU A 6 -3.34 9.74 19.76
N LEU A 7 -2.22 9.74 19.02
CA LEU A 7 -1.77 8.59 18.23
C LEU A 7 -0.86 7.67 19.06
N SER A 8 -0.97 6.36 18.82
CA SER A 8 -0.13 5.29 19.37
C SER A 8 0.59 4.50 18.25
N LYS A 9 1.39 3.49 18.62
CA LYS A 9 2.12 2.65 17.67
C LYS A 9 1.15 1.90 16.74
N GLY A 10 1.35 2.02 15.43
CA GLY A 10 0.55 1.34 14.40
C GLY A 10 -0.47 2.23 13.70
N HIS A 11 -0.74 3.44 14.21
CA HIS A 11 -1.56 4.40 13.48
C HIS A 11 -0.83 4.97 12.26
N SER A 12 -1.58 5.18 11.17
CA SER A 12 -1.10 5.93 10.02
C SER A 12 -0.67 7.35 10.43
N CYS A 13 0.33 7.89 9.74
CA CYS A 13 0.90 9.22 9.99
C CYS A 13 1.68 9.38 11.32
N TYR A 14 1.93 8.31 12.08
CA TYR A 14 2.77 8.37 13.28
C TYR A 14 3.79 7.25 13.36
N ARG A 15 5.06 7.62 13.57
CA ARG A 15 6.19 6.69 13.77
C ARG A 15 6.78 6.92 15.16
N PRO A 16 6.50 6.06 16.15
CA PRO A 16 7.02 6.22 17.51
C PRO A 16 8.54 6.01 17.55
N ARG A 17 9.23 6.76 18.41
CA ARG A 17 10.68 6.61 18.64
C ARG A 17 10.97 5.71 19.84
N ARG A 18 10.07 5.70 20.83
CA ARG A 18 10.17 4.84 22.01
C ARG A 18 8.98 3.90 22.12
N THR A 19 9.17 2.78 22.82
CA THR A 19 8.07 1.86 23.16
C THR A 19 7.07 2.57 24.09
N GLY A 20 5.77 2.40 23.83
CA GLY A 20 4.70 3.01 24.63
C GLY A 20 4.44 4.50 24.37
N GLU A 21 5.21 5.16 23.50
CA GLU A 21 5.04 6.59 23.23
C GLU A 21 3.69 6.90 22.54
N ARG A 22 2.90 7.79 23.16
CA ARG A 22 1.70 8.37 22.55
C ARG A 22 1.88 9.86 22.35
N LYS A 23 1.46 10.38 21.19
CA LYS A 23 1.65 11.79 20.84
C LYS A 23 0.41 12.39 20.21
N ARG A 24 0.05 13.61 20.63
CA ARG A 24 -1.01 14.38 19.97
C ARG A 24 -0.48 14.97 18.66
N LYS A 25 -1.17 14.69 17.56
CA LYS A 25 -0.85 15.19 16.22
C LYS A 25 -2.11 15.64 15.51
N SER A 26 -1.98 16.71 14.73
CA SER A 26 -3.03 17.14 13.82
C SER A 26 -3.04 16.24 12.60
N VAL A 27 -4.20 15.69 12.25
CA VAL A 27 -4.42 14.86 11.06
C VAL A 27 -5.61 15.42 10.29
N ARG A 28 -5.59 15.26 8.97
CA ARG A 28 -6.74 15.57 8.12
C ARG A 28 -7.74 14.41 8.17
N GLY A 29 -9.03 14.72 8.21
CA GLY A 29 -10.09 13.71 8.19
C GLY A 29 -10.22 12.98 6.85
N CYS A 30 -11.16 12.04 6.77
CA CYS A 30 -11.44 11.27 5.56
C CYS A 30 -12.16 12.09 4.48
N ILE A 31 -12.87 13.16 4.87
CA ILE A 31 -13.69 13.95 3.97
C ILE A 31 -12.80 14.82 3.06
N VAL A 32 -13.05 14.72 1.76
CA VAL A 32 -12.39 15.53 0.73
C VAL A 32 -12.94 16.96 0.80
N ASP A 33 -12.04 17.93 0.82
CA ASP A 33 -12.31 19.34 1.04
C ASP A 33 -11.45 20.16 0.09
N THR A 34 -11.90 21.36 -0.29
CA THR A 34 -11.19 22.21 -1.28
C THR A 34 -9.82 22.67 -0.79
N ASN A 35 -9.58 22.63 0.53
CA ASN A 35 -8.30 22.99 1.14
C ASN A 35 -7.24 21.87 1.06
N LEU A 36 -7.44 20.81 0.27
CA LEU A 36 -6.46 19.75 0.05
C LEU A 36 -5.53 20.11 -1.10
N SER A 37 -4.21 20.09 -0.87
CA SER A 37 -3.22 20.40 -1.91
C SER A 37 -2.97 19.25 -2.89
N VAL A 38 -3.11 17.99 -2.44
CA VAL A 38 -2.79 16.79 -3.24
C VAL A 38 -3.78 15.67 -2.90
N LEU A 39 -4.20 14.92 -3.93
CA LEU A 39 -4.98 13.70 -3.81
C LEU A 39 -4.23 12.52 -4.44
N ASN A 40 -4.19 11.39 -3.73
CA ASN A 40 -3.60 10.15 -4.25
C ASN A 40 -4.74 9.25 -4.73
N LEU A 41 -4.84 9.05 -6.05
CA LEU A 41 -5.89 8.25 -6.68
C LEU A 41 -5.30 6.98 -7.30
N VAL A 42 -6.11 5.92 -7.38
CA VAL A 42 -5.77 4.66 -8.04
C VAL A 42 -6.80 4.40 -9.13
N ILE A 43 -6.33 4.10 -10.35
CA ILE A 43 -7.20 3.81 -11.49
C ILE A 43 -7.68 2.35 -11.38
N VAL A 44 -9.01 2.16 -11.39
CA VAL A 44 -9.62 0.82 -11.31
C VAL A 44 -10.03 0.30 -12.69
N LYS A 45 -10.49 1.17 -13.59
CA LYS A 45 -10.90 0.83 -14.96
C LYS A 45 -10.29 1.85 -15.93
N LYS A 46 -9.87 1.37 -17.11
CA LYS A 46 -9.44 2.24 -18.21
C LYS A 46 -10.67 2.94 -18.81
N GLY A 47 -10.57 4.24 -19.04
CA GLY A 47 -11.58 5.01 -19.78
C GLY A 47 -11.30 4.96 -21.29
N GLU A 48 -12.05 5.75 -22.06
CA GLU A 48 -11.89 5.84 -23.52
C GLU A 48 -10.57 6.50 -23.94
N LYS A 49 -10.02 7.37 -23.09
CA LYS A 49 -8.76 8.06 -23.36
C LYS A 49 -7.63 7.39 -22.57
N ASP A 50 -6.61 6.97 -23.31
CA ASP A 50 -5.36 6.53 -22.71
C ASP A 50 -4.59 7.72 -22.12
N ILE A 51 -3.88 7.45 -21.03
CA ILE A 51 -3.09 8.46 -20.31
C ILE A 51 -1.61 8.15 -20.57
N PRO A 52 -0.91 8.99 -21.36
CA PRO A 52 0.46 8.72 -21.73
C PRO A 52 1.36 8.65 -20.48
N GLY A 53 2.24 7.66 -20.44
CA GLY A 53 3.19 7.45 -19.35
C GLY A 53 2.68 6.65 -18.15
N LEU A 54 1.38 6.33 -18.08
CA LEU A 54 0.83 5.42 -17.07
C LEU A 54 0.37 4.09 -17.68
N THR A 55 -0.29 4.15 -18.84
CA THR A 55 -0.80 2.95 -19.53
C THR A 55 0.24 2.21 -20.34
N ASP A 56 1.34 2.87 -20.70
CA ASP A 56 2.31 2.37 -21.68
C ASP A 56 3.43 1.56 -21.02
N THR A 57 3.72 1.86 -19.76
CA THR A 57 4.82 1.25 -19.04
C THR A 57 4.32 0.14 -18.14
N THR A 58 4.85 -1.07 -18.34
CA THR A 58 4.68 -2.17 -17.38
C THR A 58 5.96 -2.31 -16.57
N VAL A 59 5.87 -2.13 -15.24
CA VAL A 59 7.02 -2.29 -14.34
C VAL A 59 7.00 -3.70 -13.76
N PRO A 60 7.98 -4.57 -14.07
CA PRO A 60 8.01 -5.91 -13.52
C PRO A 60 8.33 -5.88 -12.02
N PRO A 61 7.78 -6.84 -11.24
CA PRO A 61 8.09 -6.95 -9.82
C PRO A 61 9.57 -7.32 -9.62
N ARG A 62 10.32 -6.44 -8.94
CA ARG A 62 11.76 -6.63 -8.72
C ARG A 62 12.10 -7.75 -7.72
N LEU A 63 11.23 -8.01 -6.74
CA LEU A 63 11.52 -8.92 -5.64
C LEU A 63 10.72 -10.22 -5.77
N GLY A 64 11.45 -11.33 -5.91
CA GLY A 64 10.90 -12.66 -5.87
C GLY A 64 10.53 -13.14 -4.45
N PRO A 65 9.65 -14.14 -4.32
CA PRO A 65 9.33 -14.71 -3.02
C PRO A 65 10.56 -15.42 -2.42
N LYS A 66 10.95 -15.06 -1.20
CA LYS A 66 12.08 -15.70 -0.49
C LYS A 66 11.76 -17.08 0.10
N ARG A 67 10.50 -17.32 0.49
CA ARG A 67 10.10 -18.56 1.19
C ARG A 67 9.86 -19.71 0.22
N ALA A 68 10.40 -20.89 0.50
CA ALA A 68 10.28 -22.09 -0.34
C ALA A 68 8.82 -22.43 -0.71
N SER A 69 7.89 -22.38 0.26
CA SER A 69 6.47 -22.64 0.00
C SER A 69 5.82 -21.63 -0.95
N ARG A 70 6.31 -20.38 -0.99
CA ARG A 70 5.82 -19.34 -1.91
C ARG A 70 6.47 -19.47 -3.29
N ILE A 71 7.70 -19.98 -3.38
CA ILE A 71 8.39 -20.27 -4.63
C ILE A 71 7.68 -21.42 -5.37
N ARG A 72 7.40 -22.54 -4.67
CA ARG A 72 6.68 -23.70 -5.22
C ARG A 72 5.25 -23.38 -5.70
N LYS A 73 4.63 -22.30 -5.20
CA LYS A 73 3.28 -21.90 -5.64
C LYS A 73 3.29 -20.95 -6.83
N LYS A 74 4.29 -20.06 -6.93
CA LYS A 74 4.27 -18.94 -7.88
C LYS A 74 5.18 -19.13 -9.08
N LEU A 75 6.23 -19.95 -8.97
CA LEU A 75 7.32 -19.98 -9.94
C LEU A 75 7.50 -21.35 -10.59
N VAL A 76 7.33 -22.42 -9.82
CA VAL A 76 7.54 -23.79 -10.28
C VAL A 76 6.26 -24.54 -9.94
N SER A 77 5.41 -24.85 -10.91
CA SER A 77 4.08 -25.48 -10.74
C SER A 77 4.14 -26.93 -10.26
N LEU A 78 5.04 -27.26 -9.34
CA LEU A 78 5.14 -28.57 -8.69
C LEU A 78 3.92 -28.73 -7.78
N ARG A 79 2.84 -29.28 -8.35
CA ARG A 79 1.92 -30.09 -7.56
C ARG A 79 2.78 -31.16 -6.92
N SER A 80 2.76 -31.23 -5.60
CA SER A 80 3.17 -32.41 -4.86
C SER A 80 2.31 -33.58 -5.35
N ALA A 81 2.70 -34.16 -6.48
CA ALA A 81 2.20 -35.43 -6.95
C ALA A 81 2.89 -36.49 -6.08
N CYS A 82 2.06 -37.23 -5.34
CA CYS A 82 2.30 -38.57 -4.82
C CYS A 82 3.75 -38.92 -4.44
N VAL A 83 4.10 -38.81 -3.15
CA VAL A 83 4.85 -39.86 -2.45
C VAL A 83 4.37 -39.85 -1.00
N ILE A 84 3.98 -41.05 -0.55
CA ILE A 84 3.90 -41.59 0.82
C ILE A 84 4.49 -40.68 1.91
#